data_AF-A0A2G8K3K5-F1
#
_entry.id   AF-A0A2G8K3K5-F1
#
_cell.length_a   1.000
_cell.length_b   1.000
_cell.length_c   1.000
_cell.angle_alpha   90.00
_cell.angle_beta   90.00
_cell.angle_gamma   90.00
#
_symmetry.space_group_name_H-M   'P 1'
#
loop_
_entity.id
_entity.type
_entity.pdbx_description
1 polymer ?
#
loop_
_entity_poly.entity_id
_entity_poly.type
_entity_poly.pdbx_seq_one_letter_code
_entity_poly.pdbx_strand_id
1 'polypeptide(L)'
;MELEGEYGSVGVGFDTGLRPQNFTPWSGVHVARFFFTSDGFCWLLYTWVEQFVPSLRAGTVSTQALPQAAPDFDLDEDPIQIPSAILEELMEDSPLQHLYRNNWGAIRTHHRRNNRVDVERYLLNQRPESVWVLDLITNMTVYVNKLRPFALLCLGIRGAKIEYLGQHKLLSVSVCSNVEGYETPHCFISEGDPASLVDEFITYCHEISQAAFANITNVFSFSGAISTLAELITNEETIATNNSDLHENDSNYLRNVLKPTLGGLLNYCRQIPVIGFNSGKYDINVMKGLMYQSLEKLHQNEDESAHDGYPAVSQVIKRNGDYMSISSKWLKFLDIKNYLAPGFSYKQFLEAYKCQEEKGFFPYDWMDGLEKLSTTSLPSHDNFYNKLKGVNISSVEYQYCQQVWQDHNMTSFRDFLEWYNNKDVVPFLEALDKMFHFYKEKKIDMFKQGISVPGLTLRYLFKDIRKDFFCLFPESHKDLYFLFKNNIVGGPSIIFHRYQEKGRSRIRNGKKCEQVLGFDANALYLWAIMQDMPTGVVLRRREETGFRREFTHYLQKTAAGWLEWEGQTRGMI
;
A
#
# COMPACT_ATOMS: atom_id res chain seq x y z
N MET A 1 6.64 -55.11 -6.59
CA MET A 1 6.83 -55.15 -8.05
C MET A 1 7.07 -53.72 -8.48
N GLU A 2 8.27 -53.28 -8.15
CA GLU A 2 8.86 -52.03 -8.56
C GLU A 2 9.11 -52.06 -10.07
N LEU A 3 9.11 -50.88 -10.68
CA LEU A 3 10.00 -50.60 -11.79
C LEU A 3 10.55 -49.19 -11.56
N GLU A 4 11.83 -49.14 -11.20
CA GLU A 4 12.62 -47.90 -11.25
C GLU A 4 12.85 -47.48 -12.70
N GLY A 5 13.22 -46.23 -12.91
CA GLY A 5 13.40 -45.65 -14.24
C GLY A 5 14.35 -44.47 -14.23
N GLU A 6 15.64 -44.77 -14.19
CA GLU A 6 16.70 -43.76 -14.29
C GLU A 6 16.60 -43.01 -15.64
N TYR A 7 16.79 -41.69 -15.62
CA TYR A 7 16.98 -40.88 -16.82
C TYR A 7 18.40 -40.30 -16.84
N GLY A 8 19.32 -41.07 -17.43
CA GLY A 8 20.71 -40.64 -17.63
C GLY A 8 20.83 -39.45 -18.61
N SER A 9 21.68 -38.49 -18.27
CA SER A 9 21.95 -37.31 -19.09
C SER A 9 23.02 -37.59 -20.15
N VAL A 10 22.61 -37.72 -21.42
CA VAL A 10 23.54 -37.80 -22.55
C VAL A 10 23.86 -36.39 -23.06
N GLY A 11 25.05 -35.88 -22.72
CA GLY A 11 25.57 -34.63 -23.26
C GLY A 11 26.21 -34.85 -24.64
N VAL A 12 25.90 -33.97 -25.60
CA VAL A 12 26.59 -33.86 -26.89
C VAL A 12 26.92 -32.39 -27.12
N GLY A 13 28.21 -32.09 -27.31
CA GLY A 13 28.68 -30.72 -27.54
C GLY A 13 28.44 -30.24 -28.98
N PHE A 14 28.36 -28.93 -29.16
CA PHE A 14 28.34 -28.29 -30.47
C PHE A 14 29.66 -27.57 -30.73
N ASP A 15 30.37 -28.01 -31.77
CA ASP A 15 31.44 -27.23 -32.40
C ASP A 15 30.82 -26.15 -33.31
N THR A 16 31.51 -25.03 -33.50
CA THR A 16 30.94 -23.80 -34.07
C THR A 16 31.73 -23.26 -35.26
N GLY A 17 31.19 -23.43 -36.46
CA GLY A 17 31.83 -22.88 -37.66
C GLY A 17 30.94 -22.86 -38.91
N LEU A 18 30.31 -21.71 -39.19
CA LEU A 18 30.29 -21.00 -40.48
C LEU A 18 29.41 -19.73 -40.40
N ARG A 19 29.54 -18.81 -41.37
CA ARG A 19 28.92 -17.46 -41.37
C ARG A 19 27.68 -17.34 -42.29
N PRO A 20 26.82 -16.31 -42.11
CA PRO A 20 25.37 -16.46 -42.31
C PRO A 20 24.80 -15.81 -43.59
N GLN A 21 23.61 -16.27 -43.99
CA GLN A 21 22.58 -15.45 -44.66
C GLN A 21 21.16 -15.84 -44.20
N ASN A 22 20.31 -14.82 -44.02
CA ASN A 22 18.84 -14.82 -43.96
C ASN A 22 18.07 -15.50 -42.79
N PHE A 23 17.32 -14.66 -42.07
CA PHE A 23 16.13 -14.93 -41.23
C PHE A 23 16.22 -15.86 -39.98
N THR A 24 16.65 -15.25 -38.86
CA THR A 24 16.26 -15.58 -37.45
C THR A 24 16.66 -16.97 -36.89
N PRO A 25 16.57 -17.25 -35.56
CA PRO A 25 16.30 -16.37 -34.41
C PRO A 25 17.51 -16.32 -33.44
N TRP A 26 17.37 -16.90 -32.23
CA TRP A 26 18.27 -16.93 -31.06
C TRP A 26 18.36 -15.63 -30.23
N SER A 27 18.37 -15.64 -28.88
CA SER A 27 17.58 -16.36 -27.86
C SER A 27 18.17 -16.06 -26.48
N GLY A 28 17.35 -15.86 -25.45
CA GLY A 28 17.78 -15.89 -24.05
C GLY A 28 16.68 -16.50 -23.20
N VAL A 29 16.83 -17.77 -22.80
CA VAL A 29 15.75 -18.53 -22.14
C VAL A 29 16.27 -19.13 -20.84
N HIS A 30 15.60 -18.79 -19.74
CA HIS A 30 15.67 -19.55 -18.50
C HIS A 30 14.25 -20.02 -18.12
N VAL A 31 14.02 -21.33 -18.21
CA VAL A 31 12.76 -21.96 -17.79
C VAL A 31 12.82 -22.21 -16.29
N ALA A 32 12.18 -21.36 -15.50
CA ALA A 32 11.98 -21.62 -14.07
C ALA A 32 10.90 -22.70 -13.89
N ARG A 33 11.27 -23.84 -13.28
CA ARG A 33 10.29 -24.78 -12.71
C ARG A 33 9.83 -24.24 -11.36
N PHE A 34 8.54 -23.94 -11.22
CA PHE A 34 7.96 -23.48 -9.97
C PHE A 34 7.97 -24.61 -8.91
N PHE A 35 8.94 -24.54 -7.99
CA PHE A 35 8.88 -25.24 -6.71
C PHE A 35 8.41 -24.25 -5.64
N PHE A 36 7.33 -24.59 -4.93
CA PHE A 36 6.85 -23.80 -3.80
C PHE A 36 7.59 -24.25 -2.52
N THR A 37 8.53 -23.43 -2.04
CA THR A 37 9.17 -23.60 -0.73
C THR A 37 8.90 -22.38 0.14
N SER A 38 8.47 -22.61 1.38
CA SER A 38 8.21 -21.56 2.38
C SER A 38 9.46 -21.25 3.20
N ASP A 39 9.84 -19.97 3.24
CA ASP A 39 10.94 -19.41 4.05
C ASP A 39 10.69 -17.93 4.39
N GLY A 40 11.35 -17.46 5.47
CA GLY A 40 11.80 -16.09 5.77
C GLY A 40 10.80 -14.94 5.61
N PHE A 41 10.43 -14.30 6.73
CA PHE A 41 9.45 -13.19 6.76
C PHE A 41 10.02 -11.83 7.19
N CYS A 42 10.66 -11.17 6.24
CA CYS A 42 11.46 -9.96 6.42
C CYS A 42 10.69 -8.66 6.10
N TRP A 43 11.33 -7.54 6.44
CA TRP A 43 10.78 -6.18 6.34
C TRP A 43 11.89 -5.13 6.47
N LEU A 44 11.60 -3.81 6.29
CA LEU A 44 12.55 -2.69 6.53
C LEU A 44 12.02 -1.24 6.23
N LEU A 45 12.63 -0.16 6.82
CA LEU A 45 12.29 1.30 6.88
C LEU A 45 13.31 2.22 6.13
N TYR A 46 12.95 3.13 5.17
CA TYR A 46 13.88 4.15 4.54
C TYR A 46 13.38 5.62 4.52
N THR A 47 14.30 6.56 4.81
CA THR A 47 14.26 8.00 4.53
C THR A 47 15.49 8.36 3.71
N TRP A 48 15.39 9.54 3.13
CA TRP A 48 16.27 10.06 2.13
C TRP A 48 16.57 11.52 2.52
N VAL A 49 17.55 11.73 3.42
CA VAL A 49 17.82 13.05 4.02
C VAL A 49 19.04 13.75 3.42
N GLU A 50 20.18 13.06 3.29
CA GLU A 50 21.47 13.73 3.04
C GLU A 50 21.62 14.41 1.65
N GLN A 51 21.00 13.90 0.58
CA GLN A 51 21.37 14.29 -0.79
C GLN A 51 20.74 15.59 -1.34
N PHE A 52 19.93 16.33 -0.56
CA PHE A 52 19.32 17.60 -1.02
C PHE A 52 19.62 18.84 -0.17
N VAL A 53 20.35 18.69 0.96
CA VAL A 53 20.78 19.82 1.80
C VAL A 53 21.67 20.85 1.06
N PRO A 54 22.58 20.46 0.13
CA PRO A 54 23.46 21.43 -0.53
C PRO A 54 22.74 22.44 -1.44
N SER A 55 21.73 22.00 -2.20
CA SER A 55 21.08 22.81 -3.24
C SER A 55 20.16 23.88 -2.68
N LEU A 56 19.50 23.64 -1.54
CA LEU A 56 18.63 24.63 -0.88
C LEU A 56 19.40 25.80 -0.25
N ARG A 57 20.72 25.68 -0.04
CA ARG A 57 21.54 26.82 0.43
C ARG A 57 21.82 27.87 -0.66
N ALA A 58 21.45 27.60 -1.91
CA ALA A 58 21.74 28.47 -3.07
C ALA A 58 20.49 28.98 -3.81
N GLY A 59 19.28 28.52 -3.44
CA GLY A 59 18.03 28.87 -4.12
C GLY A 59 17.09 29.71 -3.26
N THR A 60 16.78 30.93 -3.68
CA THR A 60 15.71 31.75 -3.08
C THR A 60 14.35 31.15 -3.39
N VAL A 61 13.73 30.50 -2.40
CA VAL A 61 12.33 30.05 -2.48
C VAL A 61 11.44 31.29 -2.61
N SER A 62 10.61 31.34 -3.66
CA SER A 62 9.61 32.39 -3.83
C SER A 62 8.45 32.14 -2.87
N THR A 63 8.38 32.90 -1.78
CA THR A 63 7.23 32.93 -0.88
C THR A 63 6.06 33.60 -1.59
N GLN A 64 5.24 32.81 -2.29
CA GLN A 64 3.94 33.27 -2.75
C GLN A 64 3.05 33.51 -1.53
N ALA A 65 2.67 34.77 -1.33
CA ALA A 65 1.72 35.17 -0.31
C ALA A 65 0.39 34.42 -0.48
N LEU A 66 -0.40 34.35 0.60
CA LEU A 66 -1.79 33.93 0.54
C LEU A 66 -2.50 34.61 -0.66
N PRO A 67 -3.25 33.86 -1.49
CA PRO A 67 -4.20 34.48 -2.39
C PRO A 67 -5.09 35.40 -1.56
N GLN A 68 -5.09 36.70 -1.84
CA GLN A 68 -5.96 37.62 -1.13
C GLN A 68 -7.40 37.15 -1.33
N ALA A 69 -8.17 37.09 -0.24
CA ALA A 69 -9.61 37.01 -0.36
C ALA A 69 -10.07 38.15 -1.28
N ALA A 70 -10.92 37.84 -2.26
CA ALA A 70 -11.53 38.90 -3.06
C ALA A 70 -12.24 39.88 -2.09
N PRO A 71 -12.10 41.19 -2.31
CA PRO A 71 -12.43 42.21 -1.30
C PRO A 71 -13.84 42.04 -0.76
N ASP A 72 -14.06 42.39 0.51
CA ASP A 72 -15.37 42.29 1.15
C ASP A 72 -16.43 43.01 0.31
N PHE A 73 -17.31 42.21 -0.29
CA PHE A 73 -18.49 42.68 -0.99
C PHE A 73 -19.59 42.86 0.03
N ASP A 74 -20.36 43.95 -0.07
CA ASP A 74 -21.61 44.06 0.66
C ASP A 74 -22.53 42.88 0.27
N LEU A 75 -23.16 42.27 1.27
CA LEU A 75 -23.89 41.01 1.14
C LEU A 75 -25.41 41.21 1.07
N ASP A 76 -25.88 42.43 1.34
CA ASP A 76 -27.30 42.81 1.30
C ASP A 76 -27.67 43.63 0.04
N GLU A 77 -26.70 44.16 -0.72
CA GLU A 77 -26.91 44.65 -2.09
C GLU A 77 -26.67 43.54 -3.15
N ASP A 78 -27.32 43.66 -4.31
CA ASP A 78 -27.28 42.66 -5.39
C ASP A 78 -25.92 42.73 -6.12
N PRO A 79 -24.98 41.78 -5.91
CA PRO A 79 -23.58 42.01 -6.22
C PRO A 79 -23.21 41.53 -7.63
N ILE A 80 -22.36 42.35 -8.26
CA ILE A 80 -21.48 42.06 -9.39
C ILE A 80 -22.06 42.27 -10.79
N GLN A 81 -21.18 42.83 -11.63
CA GLN A 81 -21.27 42.92 -13.09
C GLN A 81 -21.66 41.57 -13.69
N ILE A 82 -22.92 41.43 -14.13
CA ILE A 82 -23.35 40.31 -14.96
C ILE A 82 -22.42 40.26 -16.18
N PRO A 83 -21.78 39.10 -16.50
CA PRO A 83 -20.86 39.01 -17.63
C PRO A 83 -21.52 39.53 -18.90
N SER A 84 -20.86 40.43 -19.63
CA SER A 84 -21.48 41.24 -20.68
C SER A 84 -22.18 40.41 -21.78
N ALA A 85 -21.74 39.17 -21.99
CA ALA A 85 -22.32 38.22 -22.94
C ALA A 85 -23.68 37.62 -22.54
N ILE A 86 -24.11 37.75 -21.27
CA ILE A 86 -25.41 37.27 -20.76
C ILE A 86 -26.22 38.38 -20.06
N LEU A 87 -25.76 39.62 -20.10
CA LEU A 87 -26.44 40.77 -19.50
C LEU A 87 -27.83 40.98 -20.11
N GLU A 88 -27.94 41.00 -21.44
CA GLU A 88 -29.20 41.25 -22.15
C GLU A 88 -30.23 40.12 -21.90
N GLU A 89 -29.83 38.85 -22.00
CA GLU A 89 -30.71 37.68 -21.73
C GLU A 89 -31.21 37.60 -20.27
N LEU A 90 -30.51 38.25 -19.33
CA LEU A 90 -30.88 38.34 -17.92
C LEU A 90 -31.67 39.61 -17.56
N MET A 91 -31.77 40.60 -18.45
CA MET A 91 -32.63 41.79 -18.24
C MET A 91 -34.05 41.59 -18.78
N GLU A 92 -34.26 40.72 -19.77
CA GLU A 92 -35.60 40.27 -20.17
C GLU A 92 -36.20 39.27 -19.17
N ASP A 93 -37.54 39.16 -19.10
CA ASP A 93 -38.25 38.18 -18.25
C ASP A 93 -38.18 36.77 -18.85
N SER A 94 -36.96 36.24 -18.88
CA SER A 94 -36.58 35.04 -19.62
C SER A 94 -36.56 33.78 -18.74
N PRO A 95 -36.64 32.58 -19.32
CA PRO A 95 -36.39 31.33 -18.60
C PRO A 95 -35.00 31.29 -17.95
N LEU A 96 -34.03 32.01 -18.50
CA LEU A 96 -32.68 32.13 -17.93
C LEU A 96 -32.68 33.03 -16.69
N GLN A 97 -33.38 34.17 -16.71
CA GLN A 97 -33.54 35.05 -15.55
C GLN A 97 -34.26 34.31 -14.39
N HIS A 98 -35.32 33.56 -14.70
CA HIS A 98 -36.01 32.72 -13.74
C HIS A 98 -35.11 31.59 -13.19
N LEU A 99 -34.31 30.93 -14.04
CA LEU A 99 -33.37 29.89 -13.60
C LEU A 99 -32.25 30.48 -12.71
N TYR A 100 -31.73 31.66 -13.04
CA TYR A 100 -30.71 32.37 -12.27
C TYR A 100 -31.24 32.75 -10.88
N ARG A 101 -32.41 33.41 -10.80
CA ARG A 101 -33.06 33.75 -9.53
C ARG A 101 -33.36 32.53 -8.66
N ASN A 102 -33.92 31.46 -9.24
CA ASN A 102 -34.24 30.24 -8.50
C ASN A 102 -32.99 29.52 -7.96
N ASN A 103 -31.85 29.62 -8.64
CA ASN A 103 -30.57 29.06 -8.16
C ASN A 103 -29.71 30.07 -7.39
N TRP A 104 -30.18 31.30 -7.14
CA TRP A 104 -29.39 32.39 -6.57
C TRP A 104 -28.83 32.09 -5.17
N GLY A 105 -29.53 31.27 -4.36
CA GLY A 105 -29.00 30.75 -3.10
C GLY A 105 -27.78 29.86 -3.30
N ALA A 106 -27.82 28.96 -4.29
CA ALA A 106 -26.69 28.09 -4.64
C ALA A 106 -25.55 28.87 -5.32
N ILE A 107 -25.86 29.86 -6.16
CA ILE A 107 -24.87 30.74 -6.80
C ILE A 107 -24.14 31.58 -5.74
N ARG A 108 -24.83 32.22 -4.81
CA ARG A 108 -24.19 32.93 -3.68
C ARG A 108 -23.38 31.99 -2.79
N THR A 109 -23.87 30.78 -2.54
CA THR A 109 -23.10 29.75 -1.79
C THR A 109 -21.82 29.34 -2.53
N HIS A 110 -21.87 29.21 -3.86
CA HIS A 110 -20.70 28.94 -4.70
C HIS A 110 -19.73 30.13 -4.72
N HIS A 111 -20.22 31.37 -4.84
CA HIS A 111 -19.38 32.55 -4.85
C HIS A 111 -18.69 32.80 -3.49
N ARG A 112 -19.40 32.64 -2.37
CA ARG A 112 -18.80 32.65 -1.02
C ARG A 112 -17.79 31.51 -0.81
N ARG A 113 -17.91 30.39 -1.52
CA ARG A 113 -16.89 29.32 -1.53
C ARG A 113 -15.67 29.66 -2.39
N ASN A 114 -15.83 30.34 -3.53
CA ASN A 114 -14.70 30.82 -4.33
C ASN A 114 -13.96 32.01 -3.69
N ASN A 115 -14.60 32.79 -2.80
CA ASN A 115 -13.93 33.82 -2.00
C ASN A 115 -13.11 33.24 -0.82
N ARG A 116 -13.34 31.97 -0.45
CA ARG A 116 -12.51 31.27 0.55
C ARG A 116 -11.25 30.73 -0.12
N VAL A 117 -10.14 30.76 0.62
CA VAL A 117 -8.90 30.12 0.18
C VAL A 117 -9.18 28.63 -0.02
N ASP A 118 -9.08 28.15 -1.26
CA ASP A 118 -9.08 26.74 -1.61
C ASP A 118 -7.86 26.09 -0.95
N VAL A 119 -8.03 25.57 0.27
CA VAL A 119 -6.92 25.10 1.12
C VAL A 119 -6.23 23.90 0.49
N GLU A 120 -6.97 22.97 -0.11
CA GLU A 120 -6.37 21.83 -0.81
C GLU A 120 -5.48 22.31 -1.96
N ARG A 121 -5.96 23.27 -2.76
CA ARG A 121 -5.17 23.87 -3.85
C ARG A 121 -4.06 24.80 -3.35
N TYR A 122 -4.20 25.47 -2.22
CA TYR A 122 -3.13 26.28 -1.60
C TYR A 122 -1.98 25.38 -1.16
N LEU A 123 -2.28 24.27 -0.48
CA LEU A 123 -1.31 23.26 -0.07
C LEU A 123 -0.58 22.70 -1.32
N LEU A 124 -1.32 22.38 -2.39
CA LEU A 124 -0.72 21.97 -3.67
C LEU A 124 0.12 23.07 -4.34
N ASN A 125 -0.32 24.33 -4.30
CA ASN A 125 0.35 25.45 -4.98
C ASN A 125 1.64 25.91 -4.30
N GLN A 126 1.79 25.77 -2.98
CA GLN A 126 3.05 26.05 -2.28
C GLN A 126 4.20 25.10 -2.72
N ARG A 127 3.88 24.04 -3.47
CA ARG A 127 4.86 23.13 -4.08
C ARG A 127 4.41 22.67 -5.48
N PRO A 128 4.62 23.45 -6.55
CA PRO A 128 4.14 23.10 -7.89
C PRO A 128 4.66 21.76 -8.45
N GLU A 129 5.90 21.37 -8.10
CA GLU A 129 6.44 20.05 -8.44
C GLU A 129 6.09 18.95 -7.42
N SER A 130 5.42 19.28 -6.31
CA SER A 130 5.16 18.36 -5.21
C SER A 130 3.67 18.40 -4.83
N VAL A 131 2.88 17.67 -5.62
CA VAL A 131 1.42 17.42 -5.47
C VAL A 131 1.16 16.55 -4.21
N TRP A 132 1.54 17.08 -3.05
CA TRP A 132 1.95 16.28 -1.90
C TRP A 132 1.68 16.90 -0.53
N VAL A 133 2.40 17.99 -0.20
CA VAL A 133 2.60 18.47 1.19
C VAL A 133 2.93 17.34 2.17
N LEU A 134 3.70 16.33 1.73
CA LEU A 134 4.18 15.18 2.54
C LEU A 134 5.24 14.33 1.82
N ASP A 135 6.33 14.98 1.39
CA ASP A 135 7.52 14.31 0.81
C ASP A 135 8.37 13.53 1.85
N LEU A 136 7.74 12.87 2.83
CA LEU A 136 8.43 12.15 3.90
C LEU A 136 7.95 10.70 4.01
N ILE A 137 8.90 9.83 3.66
CA ILE A 137 8.78 8.38 3.54
C ILE A 137 9.45 7.78 4.76
N THR A 138 8.75 6.96 5.53
CA THR A 138 9.24 6.24 6.72
C THR A 138 8.47 4.91 6.78
N ASN A 139 9.12 3.75 6.71
CA ASN A 139 8.47 2.51 6.24
C ASN A 139 8.67 1.26 7.15
N MET A 140 8.13 1.16 8.38
CA MET A 140 8.69 0.28 9.45
C MET A 140 8.79 -1.23 9.19
N THR A 141 9.36 -1.96 10.15
CA THR A 141 10.14 -3.19 10.01
C THR A 141 9.86 -4.14 11.17
N VAL A 142 9.54 -5.42 10.94
CA VAL A 142 9.14 -6.33 12.04
C VAL A 142 9.46 -7.83 11.78
N TYR A 143 10.72 -8.27 11.52
CA TYR A 143 10.95 -9.72 11.28
C TYR A 143 10.55 -10.48 12.54
N VAL A 144 9.65 -11.47 12.44
CA VAL A 144 9.15 -12.19 13.61
C VAL A 144 9.56 -13.67 13.62
N ASN A 145 10.25 -14.11 14.67
CA ASN A 145 10.54 -15.53 14.93
C ASN A 145 9.67 -16.09 16.07
N LYS A 146 9.47 -17.43 16.12
CA LYS A 146 8.53 -18.08 17.03
C LYS A 146 8.96 -19.49 17.46
N LEU A 147 8.73 -19.83 18.73
CA LEU A 147 8.95 -21.18 19.27
C LEU A 147 7.83 -22.15 18.90
N ARG A 148 8.19 -23.44 18.80
CA ARG A 148 7.28 -24.58 18.66
C ARG A 148 7.49 -25.62 19.78
N PRO A 149 6.68 -25.64 20.84
CA PRO A 149 6.66 -26.79 21.75
C PRO A 149 6.11 -28.02 21.01
N PHE A 150 6.84 -29.13 21.04
CA PHE A 150 6.56 -30.33 20.24
C PHE A 150 6.07 -31.49 21.11
N ALA A 151 4.92 -32.08 20.77
CA ALA A 151 4.48 -33.36 21.34
C ALA A 151 3.58 -34.16 20.38
N LEU A 152 3.90 -35.45 20.26
CA LEU A 152 3.10 -36.56 19.72
C LEU A 152 2.85 -36.69 18.19
N LEU A 153 2.58 -37.95 17.85
CA LEU A 153 2.38 -38.57 16.53
C LEU A 153 0.85 -38.68 16.25
N CYS A 154 0.30 -39.11 15.09
CA CYS A 154 0.88 -39.81 13.94
C CYS A 154 0.05 -39.62 12.64
N LEU A 155 0.38 -40.45 11.63
CA LEU A 155 -0.44 -40.89 10.50
C LEU A 155 -1.95 -40.92 10.80
N GLY A 156 -2.78 -40.32 9.93
CA GLY A 156 -4.24 -40.23 10.10
C GLY A 156 -5.06 -41.04 9.09
N ILE A 157 -6.38 -41.00 9.25
CA ILE A 157 -7.42 -41.39 8.27
C ILE A 157 -8.68 -40.53 8.53
N ARG A 158 -9.61 -40.48 7.56
CA ARG A 158 -10.76 -39.55 7.56
C ARG A 158 -11.71 -39.77 8.76
N GLY A 159 -12.17 -38.67 9.36
CA GLY A 159 -13.15 -38.64 10.46
C GLY A 159 -12.66 -37.97 11.75
N ALA A 160 -11.39 -37.56 11.81
CA ALA A 160 -10.76 -37.00 12.99
C ALA A 160 -11.37 -35.68 13.50
N LYS A 161 -11.33 -35.49 14.82
CA LYS A 161 -11.43 -34.17 15.46
C LYS A 161 -10.27 -33.29 15.00
N ILE A 162 -10.44 -31.97 15.05
CA ILE A 162 -9.32 -31.03 14.90
C ILE A 162 -8.51 -31.07 16.19
N GLU A 163 -7.27 -31.55 16.12
CA GLU A 163 -6.32 -31.54 17.23
C GLU A 163 -5.19 -30.53 16.98
N TYR A 164 -4.74 -29.87 18.05
CA TYR A 164 -3.77 -28.79 17.98
C TYR A 164 -2.34 -29.34 18.01
N LEU A 165 -1.64 -29.29 16.87
CA LEU A 165 -0.26 -29.76 16.71
C LEU A 165 0.82 -28.94 17.47
N GLY A 166 0.43 -27.80 18.04
CA GLY A 166 1.32 -26.91 18.79
C GLY A 166 0.83 -25.47 18.77
N GLN A 167 1.29 -24.66 19.73
CA GLN A 167 1.03 -23.22 19.80
C GLN A 167 2.33 -22.47 19.49
N HIS A 168 2.33 -21.65 18.44
CA HIS A 168 3.45 -20.74 18.19
C HIS A 168 3.46 -19.62 19.25
N LYS A 169 4.55 -19.52 20.01
CA LYS A 169 4.82 -18.36 20.90
C LYS A 169 5.81 -17.42 20.24
N LEU A 170 5.67 -16.12 20.48
CA LEU A 170 6.61 -15.10 20.01
C LEU A 170 8.00 -15.34 20.64
N LEU A 171 9.05 -15.38 19.82
CA LEU A 171 10.43 -15.60 20.26
C LEU A 171 11.25 -14.31 20.14
N SER A 172 11.19 -13.67 18.98
CA SER A 172 11.94 -12.44 18.70
C SER A 172 11.26 -11.59 17.63
N VAL A 173 11.57 -10.30 17.65
CA VAL A 173 11.15 -9.30 16.66
C VAL A 173 12.34 -8.39 16.35
N SER A 174 12.83 -8.38 15.10
CA SER A 174 13.79 -7.37 14.65
C SER A 174 13.11 -6.22 13.93
N VAL A 175 13.42 -5.01 14.40
CA VAL A 175 13.10 -3.73 13.77
C VAL A 175 14.40 -3.14 13.24
N CYS A 176 14.36 -2.39 12.16
CA CYS A 176 15.45 -1.54 11.72
C CYS A 176 14.80 -0.29 11.14
N SER A 177 15.41 0.88 11.29
CA SER A 177 14.79 2.13 10.87
C SER A 177 15.55 2.83 9.76
N ASN A 178 15.06 4.03 9.50
CA ASN A 178 15.73 5.09 8.79
C ASN A 178 15.56 6.44 9.48
N VAL A 179 14.57 6.53 10.38
CA VAL A 179 14.25 7.79 11.04
C VAL A 179 15.51 8.17 11.77
N GLU A 180 15.96 9.39 11.56
CA GLU A 180 17.31 9.83 11.89
C GLU A 180 17.69 9.43 13.33
N GLY A 181 18.73 8.60 13.47
CA GLY A 181 19.16 8.02 14.75
C GLY A 181 18.67 6.59 15.05
N TYR A 182 17.93 5.95 14.16
CA TYR A 182 17.40 4.59 14.32
C TYR A 182 17.83 3.62 13.18
N GLU A 183 18.75 4.02 12.30
CA GLU A 183 19.21 3.29 11.10
C GLU A 183 19.87 1.93 11.35
N THR A 184 20.07 1.56 12.62
CA THR A 184 20.66 0.29 13.04
C THR A 184 19.57 -0.71 13.40
N PRO A 185 19.65 -1.98 12.95
CA PRO A 185 18.77 -3.04 13.43
C PRO A 185 18.78 -3.22 14.95
N HIS A 186 17.61 -3.48 15.51
CA HIS A 186 17.36 -3.69 16.93
C HIS A 186 16.45 -4.92 17.11
N CYS A 187 16.92 -5.91 17.88
CA CYS A 187 16.19 -7.18 18.07
C CYS A 187 15.62 -7.31 19.49
N PHE A 188 14.29 -7.31 19.60
CA PHE A 188 13.58 -7.72 20.80
C PHE A 188 13.59 -9.26 20.89
N ILE A 189 13.95 -9.84 22.04
CA ILE A 189 14.00 -11.30 22.26
C ILE A 189 13.25 -11.63 23.57
N SER A 190 12.46 -12.69 23.59
CA SER A 190 11.53 -12.97 24.70
C SER A 190 12.22 -13.65 25.87
N GLU A 191 12.06 -13.07 27.07
CA GLU A 191 12.42 -13.71 28.34
C GLU A 191 11.34 -14.68 28.88
N GLY A 192 10.30 -14.97 28.09
CA GLY A 192 9.22 -15.88 28.47
C GLY A 192 7.84 -15.24 28.58
N ASP A 193 7.77 -13.92 28.64
CA ASP A 193 6.53 -13.16 28.44
C ASP A 193 6.46 -12.58 27.01
N PRO A 194 5.48 -13.02 26.19
CA PRO A 194 5.17 -12.38 24.92
C PRO A 194 4.55 -10.99 25.06
N ALA A 195 3.94 -10.63 26.21
CA ALA A 195 3.30 -9.33 26.38
C ALA A 195 4.35 -8.22 26.49
N SER A 196 5.33 -8.34 27.39
CA SER A 196 6.47 -7.42 27.51
C SER A 196 7.15 -7.17 26.15
N LEU A 197 7.50 -8.24 25.42
CA LEU A 197 8.13 -8.11 24.10
C LEU A 197 7.27 -7.31 23.11
N VAL A 198 5.96 -7.56 23.03
CA VAL A 198 5.08 -6.79 22.13
C VAL A 198 4.94 -5.34 22.59
N ASP A 199 4.96 -5.08 23.90
CA ASP A 199 4.84 -3.75 24.49
C ASP A 199 6.11 -2.91 24.27
N GLU A 200 7.29 -3.51 24.49
CA GLU A 200 8.61 -2.95 24.17
C GLU A 200 8.72 -2.63 22.68
N PHE A 201 8.39 -3.62 21.82
CA PHE A 201 8.33 -3.44 20.37
C PHE A 201 7.41 -2.25 20.01
N ILE A 202 6.13 -2.27 20.42
CA ILE A 202 5.17 -1.21 20.06
C ILE A 202 5.56 0.16 20.62
N THR A 203 6.22 0.23 21.77
CA THR A 203 6.75 1.48 22.34
C THR A 203 7.87 2.04 21.47
N TYR A 204 8.86 1.23 21.10
CA TYR A 204 9.94 1.64 20.18
C TYR A 204 9.42 2.06 18.80
N CYS A 205 8.38 1.38 18.30
CA CYS A 205 7.68 1.78 17.09
C CYS A 205 7.06 3.19 17.21
N HIS A 206 6.51 3.50 18.38
CA HIS A 206 5.93 4.79 18.68
C HIS A 206 6.99 5.88 18.85
N GLU A 207 8.12 5.60 19.48
CA GLU A 207 9.29 6.50 19.54
C GLU A 207 9.79 6.87 18.13
N ILE A 208 9.94 5.87 17.24
CA ILE A 208 10.23 6.08 15.81
C ILE A 208 9.16 6.96 15.15
N SER A 209 7.87 6.76 15.47
CA SER A 209 6.77 7.59 14.93
C SER A 209 6.81 9.04 15.43
N GLN A 210 7.25 9.29 16.67
CA GLN A 210 7.41 10.64 17.23
C GLN A 210 8.60 11.37 16.59
N ALA A 211 9.75 10.70 16.45
CA ALA A 211 10.91 11.26 15.76
C ALA A 211 10.62 11.54 14.28
N ALA A 212 9.88 10.64 13.60
CA ALA A 212 9.37 10.88 12.26
C ALA A 212 8.45 12.12 12.24
N PHE A 213 7.48 12.23 13.15
CA PHE A 213 6.55 13.35 13.22
C PHE A 213 7.25 14.71 13.44
N ALA A 214 8.30 14.76 14.26
CA ALA A 214 9.11 15.97 14.44
C ALA A 214 9.81 16.38 13.14
N ASN A 215 10.53 15.45 12.50
CA ASN A 215 11.21 15.70 11.22
C ASN A 215 10.22 16.10 10.11
N ILE A 216 9.04 15.49 10.10
CA ILE A 216 7.94 15.80 9.18
C ILE A 216 7.39 17.21 9.41
N THR A 217 7.02 17.54 10.64
CA THR A 217 6.40 18.85 10.95
C THR A 217 7.38 20.00 10.76
N ASN A 218 8.69 19.81 11.00
CA ASN A 218 9.72 20.81 10.68
C ASN A 218 9.74 21.17 9.18
N VAL A 219 9.60 20.19 8.29
CA VAL A 219 9.50 20.45 6.83
C VAL A 219 8.23 21.23 6.47
N PHE A 220 7.13 21.05 7.21
CA PHE A 220 5.88 21.76 6.95
C PHE A 220 5.81 23.16 7.56
N SER A 221 6.41 23.36 8.73
CA SER A 221 6.68 24.69 9.29
C SER A 221 7.54 25.52 8.35
N PHE A 222 8.60 24.94 7.75
CA PHE A 222 9.42 25.63 6.74
C PHE A 222 8.65 26.00 5.47
N SER A 223 7.57 25.27 5.14
CA SER A 223 6.67 25.59 4.00
C SER A 223 5.50 26.51 4.34
N GLY A 224 5.35 26.94 5.61
CA GLY A 224 4.20 27.72 6.08
C GLY A 224 2.86 26.96 6.16
N ALA A 225 2.75 25.76 5.57
CA ALA A 225 1.48 25.03 5.43
C ALA A 225 0.72 24.82 6.76
N ILE A 226 1.40 24.45 7.84
CA ILE A 226 0.78 24.23 9.16
C ILE A 226 0.42 25.55 9.84
N SER A 227 1.29 26.56 9.78
CA SER A 227 1.02 27.88 10.40
C SER A 227 -0.12 28.59 9.70
N THR A 228 -0.17 28.60 8.37
CA THR A 228 -1.28 29.20 7.61
C THR A 228 -2.60 28.46 7.82
N LEU A 229 -2.60 27.12 7.99
CA LEU A 229 -3.80 26.39 8.41
C LEU A 229 -4.29 26.84 9.81
N ALA A 230 -3.37 27.01 10.77
CA ALA A 230 -3.69 27.47 12.12
C ALA A 230 -4.15 28.94 12.18
N GLU A 231 -3.56 29.82 11.36
CA GLU A 231 -3.96 31.22 11.18
C GLU A 231 -5.38 31.31 10.58
N LEU A 232 -5.67 30.54 9.52
CA LEU A 232 -7.01 30.47 8.93
C LEU A 232 -8.06 29.97 9.91
N ILE A 233 -7.73 28.97 10.74
CA ILE A 233 -8.62 28.49 11.83
C ILE A 233 -8.86 29.58 12.86
N THR A 234 -7.81 30.24 13.37
CA THR A 234 -7.93 31.33 14.36
C THR A 234 -8.76 32.51 13.83
N ASN A 235 -8.59 32.85 12.55
CA ASN A 235 -9.33 33.94 11.90
C ASN A 235 -10.82 33.61 11.76
N GLU A 236 -11.16 32.43 11.24
CA GLU A 236 -12.56 31.98 11.10
C GLU A 236 -13.23 31.76 12.48
N GLU A 237 -12.49 31.32 13.50
CA GLU A 237 -12.97 31.30 14.90
C GLU A 237 -13.29 32.70 15.43
N THR A 238 -12.41 33.67 15.19
CA THR A 238 -12.60 35.07 15.61
C THR A 238 -13.81 35.70 14.93
N ILE A 239 -14.03 35.41 13.64
CA ILE A 239 -15.23 35.85 12.89
C ILE A 239 -16.49 35.22 13.49
N ALA A 240 -16.46 33.90 13.75
CA ALA A 240 -17.59 33.16 14.31
C ALA A 240 -17.97 33.57 15.74
N THR A 241 -17.04 34.14 16.53
CA THR A 241 -17.35 34.71 17.85
C THR A 241 -17.89 36.13 17.80
N ASN A 242 -17.60 36.90 16.75
CA ASN A 242 -17.94 38.33 16.68
C ASN A 242 -19.26 38.63 15.95
N ASN A 243 -19.74 37.74 15.06
CA ASN A 243 -20.99 37.91 14.32
C ASN A 243 -22.03 36.82 14.68
N SER A 244 -23.06 37.19 15.45
CA SER A 244 -24.15 36.28 15.88
C SER A 244 -25.07 35.82 14.75
N ASP A 245 -25.04 36.49 13.59
CA ASP A 245 -26.10 36.37 12.58
C ASP A 245 -25.67 35.51 11.36
N LEU A 246 -24.41 35.06 11.33
CA LEU A 246 -23.82 34.23 10.25
C LEU A 246 -23.68 32.74 10.63
N HIS A 247 -24.40 32.29 11.66
CA HIS A 247 -24.03 31.13 12.48
C HIS A 247 -23.82 29.76 11.78
N GLU A 248 -24.44 29.47 10.63
CA GLU A 248 -24.42 28.11 10.07
C GLU A 248 -23.33 27.86 9.01
N ASN A 249 -23.19 28.71 7.99
CA ASN A 249 -22.30 28.40 6.85
C ASN A 249 -20.81 28.49 7.19
N ASP A 250 -20.43 29.42 8.07
CA ASP A 250 -19.02 29.70 8.36
C ASP A 250 -18.49 28.76 9.46
N SER A 251 -19.32 28.50 10.47
CA SER A 251 -19.17 27.37 11.40
C SER A 251 -19.02 26.04 10.64
N ASN A 252 -19.80 25.81 9.58
CA ASN A 252 -19.67 24.61 8.73
C ASN A 252 -18.35 24.56 7.93
N TYR A 253 -17.77 25.68 7.50
CA TYR A 253 -16.47 25.65 6.80
C TYR A 253 -15.32 25.35 7.78
N LEU A 254 -15.29 26.06 8.91
CA LEU A 254 -14.34 25.84 9.99
C LEU A 254 -14.38 24.39 10.50
N ARG A 255 -15.58 23.85 10.72
CA ARG A 255 -15.83 22.53 11.30
C ARG A 255 -15.65 21.37 10.32
N ASN A 256 -16.05 21.53 9.06
CA ASN A 256 -16.08 20.43 8.09
C ASN A 256 -14.96 20.48 7.04
N VAL A 257 -14.23 21.59 6.95
CA VAL A 257 -13.06 21.74 6.05
C VAL A 257 -11.79 22.03 6.84
N LEU A 258 -11.64 23.21 7.45
CA LEU A 258 -10.35 23.65 8.00
C LEU A 258 -9.81 22.72 9.09
N LYS A 259 -10.61 22.46 10.14
CA LYS A 259 -10.19 21.58 11.25
C LYS A 259 -9.94 20.13 10.79
N PRO A 260 -10.81 19.50 9.98
CA PRO A 260 -10.53 18.18 9.38
C PRO A 260 -9.29 18.16 8.48
N THR A 261 -9.00 19.20 7.70
CA THR A 261 -7.80 19.25 6.85
C THR A 261 -6.52 19.33 7.68
N LEU A 262 -6.47 20.19 8.71
CA LEU A 262 -5.31 20.26 9.60
C LEU A 262 -5.15 18.97 10.41
N GLY A 263 -6.24 18.43 10.97
CA GLY A 263 -6.21 17.16 11.71
C GLY A 263 -5.85 15.95 10.82
N GLY A 264 -6.26 15.97 9.55
CA GLY A 264 -5.89 14.97 8.54
C GLY A 264 -4.41 15.05 8.16
N LEU A 265 -3.89 16.26 7.94
CA LEU A 265 -2.48 16.52 7.70
C LEU A 265 -1.62 16.03 8.88
N LEU A 266 -1.92 16.49 10.10
CA LEU A 266 -1.17 16.10 11.30
C LEU A 266 -1.22 14.59 11.56
N ASN A 267 -2.37 13.93 11.32
CA ASN A 267 -2.46 12.48 11.44
C ASN A 267 -1.66 11.73 10.35
N TYR A 268 -1.66 12.20 9.09
CA TYR A 268 -0.80 11.62 8.05
C TYR A 268 0.68 11.79 8.40
N CYS A 269 1.06 12.95 8.95
CA CYS A 269 2.40 13.22 9.46
C CYS A 269 2.78 12.24 10.59
N ARG A 270 1.87 12.01 11.55
CA ARG A 270 2.10 11.19 12.74
C ARG A 270 2.13 9.69 12.43
N GLN A 271 1.29 9.22 11.53
CA GLN A 271 1.13 7.80 11.25
C GLN A 271 2.26 7.27 10.36
N ILE A 272 3.16 6.43 10.91
CA ILE A 272 4.20 5.73 10.17
C ILE A 272 3.71 4.35 9.67
N PRO A 273 3.87 4.01 8.39
CA PRO A 273 3.72 2.64 7.90
C PRO A 273 4.50 1.63 8.72
N VAL A 274 3.95 0.44 8.89
CA VAL A 274 4.65 -0.71 9.46
C VAL A 274 4.62 -1.84 8.46
N ILE A 275 5.71 -1.92 7.70
CA ILE A 275 5.94 -2.94 6.72
C ILE A 275 6.48 -4.17 7.47
N GLY A 276 5.66 -5.23 7.40
CA GLY A 276 5.57 -7.95 6.64
C GLY A 276 5.62 -8.61 5.24
N PHE A 277 6.73 -9.28 4.91
CA PHE A 277 6.63 -10.45 4.06
C PHE A 277 5.69 -11.46 4.74
N ASN A 278 4.43 -11.53 4.31
CA ASN A 278 3.42 -12.51 4.78
C ASN A 278 2.90 -12.34 6.23
N SER A 279 3.32 -11.30 6.97
CA SER A 279 2.94 -11.12 8.37
C SER A 279 1.45 -10.87 8.61
N GLY A 280 0.71 -10.36 7.61
CA GLY A 280 -0.74 -10.25 7.66
C GLY A 280 -1.41 -11.61 7.88
N LYS A 281 -0.79 -12.69 7.39
CA LYS A 281 -1.24 -14.07 7.63
C LYS A 281 -0.59 -14.73 8.84
N TYR A 282 0.63 -14.34 9.24
CA TYR A 282 1.42 -15.13 10.18
C TYR A 282 1.75 -14.44 11.50
N ASP A 283 2.16 -13.18 11.50
CA ASP A 283 2.80 -12.54 12.67
C ASP A 283 1.82 -11.65 13.40
N ILE A 284 1.07 -10.83 12.65
CA ILE A 284 -0.13 -10.13 13.14
C ILE A 284 -1.09 -11.13 13.81
N ASN A 285 -1.26 -12.34 13.25
CA ASN A 285 -2.12 -13.36 13.85
C ASN A 285 -1.67 -13.87 15.23
N VAL A 286 -0.39 -13.72 15.60
CA VAL A 286 0.18 -14.12 16.89
C VAL A 286 0.25 -12.94 17.87
N MET A 287 0.59 -11.74 17.40
CA MET A 287 0.78 -10.56 18.26
C MET A 287 -0.47 -9.68 18.46
N LYS A 288 -1.46 -9.69 17.54
CA LYS A 288 -2.55 -8.69 17.49
C LYS A 288 -3.33 -8.43 18.79
N GLY A 289 -3.50 -9.43 19.65
CA GLY A 289 -4.21 -9.25 20.93
C GLY A 289 -3.42 -8.39 21.91
N LEU A 290 -2.12 -8.67 22.03
CA LEU A 290 -1.17 -7.93 22.85
C LEU A 290 -0.90 -6.55 22.23
N MET A 291 -0.73 -6.51 20.91
CA MET A 291 -0.53 -5.28 20.13
C MET A 291 -1.66 -4.27 20.32
N TYR A 292 -2.91 -4.76 20.41
CA TYR A 292 -4.06 -3.91 20.72
C TYR A 292 -3.98 -3.34 22.14
N GLN A 293 -3.60 -4.16 23.12
CA GLN A 293 -3.42 -3.73 24.51
C GLN A 293 -2.31 -2.67 24.65
N SER A 294 -1.17 -2.85 23.97
CA SER A 294 -0.08 -1.87 23.97
C SER A 294 -0.45 -0.56 23.27
N LEU A 295 -1.20 -0.60 22.17
CA LEU A 295 -1.69 0.61 21.49
C LEU A 295 -2.73 1.38 22.33
N GLU A 296 -3.63 0.68 23.01
CA GLU A 296 -4.58 1.28 23.97
C GLU A 296 -3.85 1.85 25.19
N LYS A 297 -2.84 1.14 25.72
CA LYS A 297 -1.98 1.61 26.82
C LYS A 297 -1.25 2.91 26.45
N LEU A 298 -0.66 2.99 25.25
CA LEU A 298 -0.03 4.23 24.77
C LEU A 298 -1.04 5.38 24.67
N HIS A 299 -2.24 5.12 24.16
CA HIS A 299 -3.28 6.15 23.98
C HIS A 299 -3.82 6.69 25.31
N GLN A 300 -4.04 5.80 26.29
CA GLN A 300 -4.46 6.16 27.65
C GLN A 300 -3.38 6.93 28.43
N ASN A 301 -2.13 6.89 27.97
CA ASN A 301 -1.00 7.63 28.54
C ASN A 301 -0.61 8.87 27.70
N GLU A 302 -1.34 9.22 26.63
CA GLU A 302 -1.13 10.51 25.94
C GLU A 302 -1.60 11.67 26.83
N ASP A 303 -0.89 12.80 26.79
CA ASP A 303 -1.33 14.04 27.45
C ASP A 303 -2.75 14.44 27.03
N GLU A 304 -3.51 15.08 27.93
CA GLU A 304 -4.84 15.61 27.61
C GLU A 304 -4.80 16.63 26.44
N SER A 305 -3.68 17.33 26.27
CA SER A 305 -3.42 18.25 25.15
C SER A 305 -3.10 17.55 23.82
N ALA A 306 -2.70 16.26 23.85
CA ALA A 306 -2.44 15.45 22.67
C ALA A 306 -3.68 14.64 22.20
N HIS A 307 -4.77 14.68 22.97
CA HIS A 307 -6.04 14.05 22.63
C HIS A 307 -6.80 14.82 21.52
N ASP A 308 -6.65 14.34 20.29
CA ASP A 308 -7.16 14.95 19.06
C ASP A 308 -8.36 14.20 18.44
N GLY A 309 -8.99 13.30 19.20
CA GLY A 309 -10.15 12.51 18.77
C GLY A 309 -9.84 11.31 17.86
N TYR A 310 -8.56 11.07 17.51
CA TYR A 310 -8.18 9.83 16.84
C TYR A 310 -8.08 8.68 17.86
N PRO A 311 -8.77 7.54 17.64
CA PRO A 311 -8.69 6.39 18.54
C PRO A 311 -7.37 5.64 18.38
N ALA A 312 -6.96 4.93 19.44
CA ALA A 312 -5.79 4.05 19.46
C ALA A 312 -5.68 3.17 18.21
N VAL A 313 -6.76 2.50 17.81
CA VAL A 313 -6.89 1.78 16.53
C VAL A 313 -8.02 2.37 15.68
N SER A 314 -7.67 2.92 14.52
CA SER A 314 -8.56 3.66 13.63
C SER A 314 -9.14 2.81 12.49
N GLN A 315 -8.45 1.77 12.02
CA GLN A 315 -8.97 0.90 10.96
C GLN A 315 -8.34 -0.51 10.99
N VAL A 316 -9.15 -1.54 10.72
CA VAL A 316 -8.68 -2.91 10.49
C VAL A 316 -9.27 -3.45 9.19
N ILE A 317 -8.41 -3.85 8.25
CA ILE A 317 -8.79 -4.43 6.95
C ILE A 317 -8.25 -5.86 6.90
N LYS A 318 -9.16 -6.84 6.77
CA LYS A 318 -8.82 -8.27 6.69
C LYS A 318 -9.53 -8.98 5.52
N ARG A 319 -8.86 -10.00 4.99
CA ARG A 319 -9.31 -10.89 3.93
C ARG A 319 -9.24 -12.33 4.45
N ASN A 320 -10.33 -12.85 4.99
CA ASN A 320 -10.35 -14.08 5.78
C ASN A 320 -9.41 -13.96 7.00
N GLY A 321 -8.38 -14.81 7.11
CA GLY A 321 -7.34 -14.74 8.16
C GLY A 321 -6.14 -13.84 7.83
N ASP A 322 -6.17 -13.12 6.71
CA ASP A 322 -5.09 -12.28 6.18
C ASP A 322 -5.35 -10.81 6.53
N TYR A 323 -4.61 -10.24 7.48
CA TYR A 323 -4.72 -8.84 7.90
C TYR A 323 -3.94 -7.95 6.92
N MET A 324 -4.66 -7.33 5.98
CA MET A 324 -4.07 -6.51 4.92
C MET A 324 -3.63 -5.12 5.42
N SER A 325 -4.36 -4.54 6.38
CA SER A 325 -4.01 -3.27 7.02
C SER A 325 -4.48 -3.25 8.48
N ILE A 326 -3.67 -2.75 9.40
CA ILE A 326 -4.10 -2.28 10.73
C ILE A 326 -3.55 -0.88 10.95
N SER A 327 -4.43 0.11 11.04
CA SER A 327 -4.12 1.52 11.25
C SER A 327 -4.39 1.89 12.70
N SER A 328 -3.41 2.50 13.35
CA SER A 328 -3.45 3.08 14.70
C SER A 328 -3.33 4.62 14.63
N LYS A 329 -3.36 5.34 15.76
CA LYS A 329 -3.07 6.78 15.78
C LYS A 329 -1.65 7.14 15.28
N TRP A 330 -0.69 6.22 15.42
CA TRP A 330 0.72 6.47 15.05
C TRP A 330 1.34 5.40 14.13
N LEU A 331 0.77 4.20 13.99
CA LEU A 331 1.34 3.07 13.24
C LEU A 331 0.37 2.55 12.16
N LYS A 332 0.85 2.04 11.02
CA LYS A 332 0.01 1.45 9.96
C LYS A 332 0.58 0.15 9.38
N PHE A 333 0.28 -0.97 10.03
CA PHE A 333 0.72 -2.32 9.66
C PHE A 333 0.16 -2.76 8.30
N LEU A 334 1.00 -3.16 7.34
CA LEU A 334 0.65 -3.38 5.92
C LEU A 334 1.49 -4.49 5.26
N ASP A 335 0.90 -5.61 4.84
CA ASP A 335 1.64 -6.76 4.24
C ASP A 335 2.18 -6.50 2.82
N ILE A 336 3.48 -6.75 2.60
CA ILE A 336 4.18 -6.45 1.35
C ILE A 336 3.68 -7.34 0.21
N LYS A 337 3.16 -8.53 0.50
CA LYS A 337 2.55 -9.42 -0.50
C LYS A 337 1.25 -8.87 -1.07
N ASN A 338 0.68 -7.81 -0.51
CA ASN A 338 -0.39 -7.05 -1.16
C ASN A 338 0.14 -6.15 -2.29
N TYR A 339 1.46 -5.94 -2.36
CA TYR A 339 2.16 -5.13 -3.37
C TYR A 339 3.00 -5.96 -4.35
N LEU A 340 3.11 -7.28 -4.14
CA LEU A 340 3.89 -8.21 -4.97
C LEU A 340 3.00 -9.20 -5.73
N ALA A 341 3.56 -9.82 -6.77
CA ALA A 341 2.87 -10.87 -7.52
C ALA A 341 2.67 -12.15 -6.66
N PRO A 342 1.54 -12.87 -6.81
CA PRO A 342 1.30 -14.10 -6.06
C PRO A 342 2.41 -15.14 -6.27
N GLY A 343 2.95 -15.65 -5.16
CA GLY A 343 3.99 -16.68 -5.17
C GLY A 343 5.43 -16.17 -4.98
N PHE A 344 5.67 -14.85 -4.99
CA PHE A 344 6.99 -14.30 -4.65
C PHE A 344 7.45 -14.75 -3.25
N SER A 345 8.67 -15.30 -3.21
CA SER A 345 9.45 -15.51 -1.97
C SER A 345 10.25 -14.27 -1.59
N TYR A 346 10.76 -14.22 -0.37
CA TYR A 346 11.58 -13.08 0.09
C TYR A 346 12.83 -12.91 -0.78
N LYS A 347 13.54 -14.00 -1.04
CA LYS A 347 14.66 -14.09 -1.99
C LYS A 347 14.33 -13.45 -3.34
N GLN A 348 13.20 -13.83 -3.95
CA GLN A 348 12.79 -13.31 -5.26
C GLN A 348 12.47 -11.81 -5.23
N PHE A 349 12.02 -11.28 -4.09
CA PHE A 349 11.83 -9.84 -3.91
C PHE A 349 13.18 -9.10 -3.85
N LEU A 350 14.15 -9.58 -3.06
CA LEU A 350 15.51 -9.01 -3.04
C LEU A 350 16.18 -9.05 -4.42
N GLU A 351 16.12 -10.21 -5.09
CA GLU A 351 16.70 -10.42 -6.42
C GLU A 351 16.10 -9.47 -7.47
N ALA A 352 14.78 -9.25 -7.45
CA ALA A 352 14.09 -8.33 -8.36
C ALA A 352 14.58 -6.87 -8.22
N TYR A 353 14.96 -6.45 -7.00
CA TYR A 353 15.49 -5.13 -6.71
C TYR A 353 17.03 -5.09 -6.63
N LYS A 354 17.72 -6.17 -7.00
CA LYS A 354 19.20 -6.29 -7.00
C LYS A 354 19.82 -6.01 -5.62
N CYS A 355 19.14 -6.41 -4.54
CA CYS A 355 19.66 -6.33 -3.18
C CYS A 355 20.34 -7.66 -2.85
N GLN A 356 21.41 -7.64 -2.05
CA GLN A 356 22.11 -8.88 -1.72
C GLN A 356 21.36 -9.65 -0.63
N GLU A 357 20.82 -10.81 -0.99
CA GLU A 357 20.43 -11.84 -0.02
C GLU A 357 21.71 -12.48 0.54
N GLU A 358 22.19 -11.98 1.67
CA GLU A 358 23.10 -12.78 2.49
C GLU A 358 22.31 -13.93 3.14
N LYS A 359 22.38 -15.12 2.54
CA LYS A 359 21.60 -16.29 3.00
C LYS A 359 21.84 -16.59 4.49
N GLY A 360 20.77 -16.69 5.26
CA GLY A 360 20.78 -17.14 6.65
C GLY A 360 20.32 -18.59 6.79
N PHE A 361 20.72 -19.25 7.88
CA PHE A 361 20.23 -20.58 8.25
C PHE A 361 19.92 -20.62 9.73
N PHE A 362 18.73 -21.12 10.07
CA PHE A 362 18.25 -21.18 11.45
C PHE A 362 17.70 -22.58 11.78
N PRO A 363 18.07 -23.18 12.93
CA PRO A 363 17.66 -24.52 13.31
C PRO A 363 16.25 -24.52 13.95
N TYR A 364 15.24 -24.13 13.15
CA TYR A 364 13.85 -23.92 13.61
C TYR A 364 13.23 -25.10 14.38
N ASP A 365 13.62 -26.33 14.05
CA ASP A 365 13.07 -27.55 14.65
C ASP A 365 13.81 -28.02 15.91
N TRP A 366 14.94 -27.36 16.25
CA TRP A 366 15.66 -27.47 17.52
C TRP A 366 15.34 -26.30 18.46
N MET A 367 14.99 -25.12 17.92
CA MET A 367 14.60 -23.93 18.68
C MET A 367 13.14 -24.04 19.19
N ASP A 368 12.91 -24.92 20.16
CA ASP A 368 11.58 -25.24 20.73
C ASP A 368 11.32 -24.65 22.14
N GLY A 369 12.38 -24.36 22.91
CA GLY A 369 12.34 -23.77 24.26
C GLY A 369 13.35 -22.63 24.46
N LEU A 370 13.10 -21.76 25.44
CA LEU A 370 13.86 -20.52 25.66
C LEU A 370 15.23 -20.76 26.30
N GLU A 371 15.36 -21.81 27.11
CA GLU A 371 16.61 -22.22 27.75
C GLU A 371 17.76 -22.46 26.75
N LYS A 372 17.41 -22.80 25.49
CA LYS A 372 18.36 -22.98 24.39
C LYS A 372 19.00 -21.68 23.90
N LEU A 373 18.41 -20.50 24.16
CA LEU A 373 19.06 -19.21 23.88
C LEU A 373 20.37 -19.05 24.66
N SER A 374 20.45 -19.63 25.86
CA SER A 374 21.64 -19.63 26.71
C SER A 374 22.70 -20.67 26.31
N THR A 375 22.52 -21.38 25.19
CA THR A 375 23.52 -22.35 24.70
C THR A 375 24.76 -21.60 24.22
N THR A 376 25.93 -21.90 24.79
CA THR A 376 27.20 -21.21 24.49
C THR A 376 27.93 -21.72 23.25
N SER A 377 27.23 -22.40 22.35
CA SER A 377 27.76 -22.96 21.11
C SER A 377 26.66 -23.15 20.05
N LEU A 378 27.08 -23.19 18.78
CA LEU A 378 26.18 -23.52 17.68
C LEU A 378 25.70 -24.99 17.80
N PRO A 379 24.40 -25.28 17.59
CA PRO A 379 23.89 -26.66 17.57
C PRO A 379 24.59 -27.53 16.52
N SER A 380 24.67 -28.84 16.75
CA SER A 380 25.26 -29.76 15.76
C SER A 380 24.51 -29.73 14.42
N HIS A 381 25.20 -30.11 13.34
CA HIS A 381 24.66 -30.10 11.98
C HIS A 381 23.32 -30.84 11.84
N ASP A 382 23.11 -31.95 12.55
CA ASP A 382 21.84 -32.70 12.54
C ASP A 382 20.64 -31.89 13.06
N ASN A 383 20.87 -30.95 13.98
CA ASN A 383 19.83 -30.11 14.58
C ASN A 383 19.33 -28.99 13.63
N PHE A 384 19.97 -28.80 12.47
CA PHE A 384 19.49 -27.92 11.42
C PHE A 384 18.48 -28.58 10.46
N TYR A 385 18.14 -29.87 10.66
CA TYR A 385 17.15 -30.57 9.84
C TYR A 385 15.75 -29.93 9.98
N ASN A 386 15.23 -29.41 8.86
CA ASN A 386 13.94 -28.73 8.81
C ASN A 386 12.82 -29.72 8.46
N LYS A 387 11.96 -30.04 9.44
CA LYS A 387 10.87 -31.02 9.29
C LYS A 387 9.79 -30.57 8.31
N LEU A 388 9.61 -29.26 8.12
CA LEU A 388 8.63 -28.69 7.17
C LEU A 388 9.08 -28.85 5.71
N LYS A 389 10.39 -28.79 5.45
CA LYS A 389 10.98 -29.01 4.11
C LYS A 389 11.38 -30.45 3.83
N GLY A 390 11.63 -31.24 4.88
CA GLY A 390 12.18 -32.60 4.76
C GLY A 390 13.67 -32.62 4.37
N VAL A 391 14.44 -31.60 4.75
CA VAL A 391 15.84 -31.42 4.31
C VAL A 391 16.69 -30.80 5.41
N ASN A 392 17.96 -31.19 5.49
CA ASN A 392 18.98 -30.49 6.28
C ASN A 392 19.71 -29.46 5.40
N ILE A 393 20.39 -28.50 6.02
CA ILE A 393 21.39 -27.67 5.33
C ILE A 393 22.58 -28.54 4.88
N SER A 394 23.33 -28.12 3.87
CA SER A 394 24.57 -28.80 3.48
C SER A 394 25.72 -28.51 4.46
N SER A 395 26.77 -29.33 4.42
CA SER A 395 27.95 -29.15 5.29
C SER A 395 28.66 -27.81 5.05
N VAL A 396 28.61 -27.26 3.83
CA VAL A 396 29.18 -25.94 3.50
C VAL A 396 28.35 -24.82 4.13
N GLU A 397 27.03 -24.94 4.12
CA GLU A 397 26.12 -23.98 4.76
C GLU A 397 26.23 -24.02 6.29
N TYR A 398 26.47 -25.20 6.86
CA TYR A 398 26.79 -25.34 8.28
C TYR A 398 28.16 -24.73 8.63
N GLN A 399 29.19 -24.96 7.81
CA GLN A 399 30.52 -24.35 7.99
C GLN A 399 30.44 -22.82 7.93
N TYR A 400 29.58 -22.25 7.07
CA TYR A 400 29.30 -20.82 7.04
C TYR A 400 28.69 -20.33 8.37
N CYS A 401 27.73 -21.06 8.97
CA CYS A 401 27.21 -20.71 10.31
C CYS A 401 28.29 -20.80 11.40
N GLN A 402 29.22 -21.76 11.33
CA GLN A 402 30.35 -21.85 12.25
C GLN A 402 31.34 -20.69 12.08
N GLN A 403 31.56 -20.24 10.84
CA GLN A 403 32.38 -19.05 10.57
C GLN A 403 31.70 -17.78 11.10
N VAL A 404 30.41 -17.57 10.79
CA VAL A 404 29.62 -16.43 11.32
C VAL A 404 29.70 -16.34 12.84
N TRP A 405 29.58 -17.47 13.54
CA TRP A 405 29.70 -17.52 15.00
C TRP A 405 31.05 -16.99 15.50
N GLN A 406 32.14 -17.29 14.78
CA GLN A 406 33.50 -16.84 15.12
C GLN A 406 33.73 -15.39 14.72
N ASP A 407 33.39 -15.01 13.49
CA ASP A 407 33.63 -13.67 12.93
C ASP A 407 32.85 -12.59 13.71
N HIS A 408 31.65 -12.91 14.21
CA HIS A 408 30.85 -12.03 15.08
C HIS A 408 31.14 -12.21 16.59
N ASN A 409 32.11 -13.05 16.98
CA ASN A 409 32.50 -13.33 18.36
C ASN A 409 31.33 -13.76 19.28
N MET A 410 30.42 -14.58 18.75
CA MET A 410 29.21 -15.00 19.46
C MET A 410 29.53 -15.86 20.70
N THR A 411 28.88 -15.53 21.80
CA THR A 411 29.02 -16.17 23.12
C THR A 411 27.82 -17.04 23.47
N SER A 412 26.65 -16.75 22.91
CA SER A 412 25.40 -17.45 23.16
C SER A 412 24.53 -17.58 21.90
N PHE A 413 23.57 -18.51 21.91
CA PHE A 413 22.65 -18.69 20.79
C PHE A 413 21.64 -17.52 20.64
N ARG A 414 21.46 -16.69 21.68
CA ARG A 414 20.78 -15.39 21.58
C ARG A 414 21.48 -14.49 20.56
N ASP A 415 22.80 -14.40 20.61
CA ASP A 415 23.63 -13.58 19.73
C ASP A 415 23.45 -14.03 18.25
N PHE A 416 23.35 -15.35 18.03
CA PHE A 416 23.08 -15.93 16.71
C PHE A 416 21.65 -15.68 16.23
N LEU A 417 20.65 -15.70 17.13
CA LEU A 417 19.26 -15.34 16.83
C LEU A 417 19.14 -13.86 16.46
N GLU A 418 19.75 -12.96 17.23
CA GLU A 418 19.78 -11.53 16.96
C GLU A 418 20.43 -11.26 15.61
N TRP A 419 21.63 -11.79 15.35
CA TRP A 419 22.28 -11.69 14.04
C TRP A 419 21.37 -12.20 12.92
N TYR A 420 20.76 -13.38 13.09
CA TYR A 420 19.91 -13.98 12.07
C TYR A 420 18.69 -13.10 11.73
N ASN A 421 18.05 -12.47 12.72
CA ASN A 421 16.90 -11.60 12.48
C ASN A 421 17.32 -10.20 11.99
N ASN A 422 18.38 -9.61 12.55
CA ASN A 422 18.91 -8.31 12.13
C ASN A 422 19.45 -8.33 10.69
N LYS A 423 20.08 -9.44 10.29
CA LYS A 423 20.52 -9.71 8.92
C LYS A 423 19.37 -9.71 7.91
N ASP A 424 18.28 -10.39 8.26
CA ASP A 424 17.06 -10.39 7.46
C ASP A 424 16.42 -8.98 7.37
N VAL A 425 16.73 -8.09 8.32
CA VAL A 425 16.35 -6.66 8.32
C VAL A 425 17.52 -5.68 8.09
N VAL A 426 18.42 -5.98 7.14
CA VAL A 426 19.21 -4.96 6.38
C VAL A 426 18.87 -4.87 4.86
N PRO A 427 18.65 -5.97 4.10
CA PRO A 427 18.52 -5.88 2.63
C PRO A 427 17.09 -5.76 2.08
N PHE A 428 16.03 -6.11 2.83
CA PHE A 428 14.64 -5.84 2.40
C PHE A 428 14.39 -4.34 2.18
N LEU A 429 15.23 -3.48 2.75
CA LEU A 429 15.07 -2.03 2.69
C LEU A 429 15.42 -1.51 1.32
N GLU A 430 16.65 -1.79 0.96
CA GLU A 430 17.25 -1.49 -0.31
C GLU A 430 16.31 -1.96 -1.44
N ALA A 431 15.48 -2.99 -1.18
CA ALA A 431 14.39 -3.45 -2.04
C ALA A 431 13.09 -2.61 -1.94
N LEU A 432 12.57 -2.30 -0.73
CA LEU A 432 11.48 -1.33 -0.57
C LEU A 432 11.77 0.01 -1.25
N ASP A 433 13.00 0.50 -1.22
CA ASP A 433 13.31 1.87 -1.63
C ASP A 433 13.37 2.00 -3.13
N LYS A 434 14.03 1.05 -3.77
CA LYS A 434 14.04 0.91 -5.23
C LYS A 434 12.62 0.65 -5.74
N MET A 435 11.77 -0.01 -4.97
CA MET A 435 10.34 -0.15 -5.27
C MET A 435 9.56 1.16 -5.04
N PHE A 436 9.79 1.87 -3.93
CA PHE A 436 9.10 3.12 -3.58
C PHE A 436 9.50 4.25 -4.54
N HIS A 437 10.74 4.26 -5.05
CA HIS A 437 11.26 5.25 -5.99
C HIS A 437 10.34 5.41 -7.21
N PHE A 438 9.84 4.29 -7.75
CA PHE A 438 8.86 4.29 -8.84
C PHE A 438 7.56 5.02 -8.46
N TYR A 439 7.02 4.81 -7.26
CA TYR A 439 5.81 5.50 -6.80
C TYR A 439 6.09 6.98 -6.44
N LYS A 440 7.30 7.28 -5.92
CA LYS A 440 7.79 8.64 -5.65
C LYS A 440 7.84 9.48 -6.94
N GLU A 441 8.36 8.94 -8.04
CA GLU A 441 8.31 9.58 -9.37
C GLU A 441 6.87 9.89 -9.81
N LYS A 442 5.90 9.02 -9.49
CA LYS A 442 4.47 9.22 -9.81
C LYS A 442 3.73 10.07 -8.77
N LYS A 443 4.46 10.67 -7.83
CA LYS A 443 3.94 11.51 -6.74
C LYS A 443 2.86 10.77 -5.91
N ILE A 444 3.08 9.48 -5.63
CA ILE A 444 2.18 8.58 -4.88
C ILE A 444 2.94 7.97 -3.69
N ASP A 445 2.34 8.00 -2.50
CA ASP A 445 2.90 7.31 -1.33
C ASP A 445 2.40 5.86 -1.32
N MET A 446 3.34 4.94 -1.52
CA MET A 446 3.03 3.53 -1.71
C MET A 446 2.25 2.91 -0.54
N PHE A 447 2.47 3.38 0.68
CA PHE A 447 2.00 2.71 1.89
C PHE A 447 0.94 3.51 2.65
N LYS A 448 1.02 4.85 2.69
CA LYS A 448 -0.03 5.67 3.31
C LYS A 448 -1.26 5.77 2.39
N GLN A 449 -1.07 5.96 1.08
CA GLN A 449 -2.18 6.19 0.13
C GLN A 449 -2.80 4.90 -0.45
N GLY A 450 -2.12 3.75 -0.39
CA GLY A 450 -2.64 2.46 -0.82
C GLY A 450 -2.33 1.33 0.17
N ILE A 451 -3.11 0.25 0.13
CA ILE A 451 -2.91 -0.97 0.95
C ILE A 451 -2.52 -2.21 0.11
N SER A 452 -2.41 -2.04 -1.21
CA SER A 452 -2.16 -3.09 -2.20
C SER A 452 -1.93 -2.49 -3.59
N VAL A 453 -1.35 -3.25 -4.54
CA VAL A 453 -1.18 -2.77 -5.94
C VAL A 453 -2.48 -2.25 -6.54
N PRO A 454 -3.64 -2.95 -6.48
CA PRO A 454 -4.87 -2.47 -7.11
C PRO A 454 -5.34 -1.11 -6.58
N GLY A 455 -5.10 -0.78 -5.31
CA GLY A 455 -5.40 0.54 -4.76
C GLY A 455 -4.48 1.64 -5.30
N LEU A 456 -3.20 1.33 -5.51
CA LEU A 456 -2.23 2.23 -6.12
C LEU A 456 -2.49 2.40 -7.63
N THR A 457 -2.80 1.32 -8.35
CA THR A 457 -3.20 1.37 -9.77
C THR A 457 -4.49 2.17 -9.96
N LEU A 458 -5.46 2.06 -9.05
CA LEU A 458 -6.67 2.87 -9.10
C LEU A 458 -6.38 4.36 -8.88
N ARG A 459 -5.51 4.70 -7.90
CA ARG A 459 -5.02 6.08 -7.73
C ARG A 459 -4.26 6.60 -8.95
N TYR A 460 -3.43 5.75 -9.56
CA TYR A 460 -2.69 6.08 -10.77
C TYR A 460 -3.63 6.39 -11.93
N LEU A 461 -4.62 5.53 -12.18
CA LEU A 461 -5.69 5.78 -13.15
C LEU A 461 -6.40 7.12 -12.90
N PHE A 462 -6.83 7.40 -11.67
CA PHE A 462 -7.54 8.64 -11.34
C PHE A 462 -6.69 9.92 -11.50
N LYS A 463 -5.35 9.84 -11.55
CA LYS A 463 -4.49 10.99 -11.88
C LYS A 463 -4.40 11.30 -13.37
N ASP A 464 -4.51 10.27 -14.23
CA ASP A 464 -4.31 10.40 -15.67
C ASP A 464 -5.64 10.65 -16.45
N ILE A 465 -6.79 10.54 -15.77
CA ILE A 465 -8.11 10.94 -16.29
C ILE A 465 -8.12 12.45 -16.57
N ARG A 466 -8.65 12.85 -17.74
CA ARG A 466 -8.81 14.27 -18.12
C ARG A 466 -10.25 14.68 -18.40
N LYS A 467 -10.99 13.92 -19.23
CA LYS A 467 -12.38 14.26 -19.61
C LYS A 467 -13.40 13.16 -19.29
N ASP A 468 -12.92 11.94 -19.07
CA ASP A 468 -13.74 10.77 -18.78
C ASP A 468 -14.26 10.76 -17.34
N PHE A 469 -15.42 10.15 -17.10
CA PHE A 469 -15.96 9.99 -15.75
C PHE A 469 -16.56 8.60 -15.52
N PHE A 470 -16.35 8.07 -14.32
CA PHE A 470 -16.86 6.77 -13.89
C PHE A 470 -18.14 6.94 -13.07
N CYS A 471 -19.27 6.43 -13.59
CA CYS A 471 -20.52 6.36 -12.84
C CYS A 471 -20.50 5.20 -11.83
N LEU A 472 -20.76 5.53 -10.56
CA LEU A 472 -20.94 4.53 -9.50
C LEU A 472 -22.43 4.19 -9.33
N PHE A 473 -22.72 2.91 -9.07
CA PHE A 473 -24.06 2.44 -8.76
C PHE A 473 -24.46 2.81 -7.32
N PRO A 474 -25.60 3.49 -7.10
CA PRO A 474 -26.13 3.85 -5.79
C PRO A 474 -26.88 2.66 -5.17
N GLU A 475 -27.18 2.77 -3.88
CA GLU A 475 -27.99 1.78 -3.16
C GLU A 475 -29.39 1.57 -3.81
N SER A 476 -29.98 2.62 -4.39
CA SER A 476 -31.25 2.56 -5.14
C SER A 476 -31.18 1.77 -6.46
N HIS A 477 -29.99 1.51 -6.98
CA HIS A 477 -29.74 0.73 -8.20
C HIS A 477 -28.66 -0.34 -7.98
N LYS A 478 -28.54 -0.87 -6.76
CA LYS A 478 -27.63 -1.99 -6.44
C LYS A 478 -27.96 -3.26 -7.24
N ASP A 479 -29.18 -3.37 -7.76
CA ASP A 479 -29.57 -4.42 -8.70
C ASP A 479 -28.77 -4.35 -10.02
N LEU A 480 -28.36 -3.17 -10.48
CA LEU A 480 -27.37 -3.04 -11.57
C LEU A 480 -26.00 -3.56 -11.15
N TYR A 481 -25.51 -3.19 -9.97
CA TYR A 481 -24.22 -3.68 -9.47
C TYR A 481 -24.19 -5.22 -9.43
N PHE A 482 -25.25 -5.86 -8.90
CA PHE A 482 -25.35 -7.32 -8.90
C PHE A 482 -25.56 -7.90 -10.31
N LEU A 483 -26.35 -7.26 -11.19
CA LEU A 483 -26.51 -7.70 -12.58
C LEU A 483 -25.17 -7.73 -13.32
N PHE A 484 -24.38 -6.65 -13.27
CA PHE A 484 -23.04 -6.62 -13.86
C PHE A 484 -22.13 -7.65 -13.18
N LYS A 485 -22.03 -7.65 -11.86
CA LYS A 485 -21.14 -8.54 -11.09
C LYS A 485 -21.39 -10.03 -11.35
N ASN A 486 -22.66 -10.43 -11.48
CA ASN A 486 -23.03 -11.82 -11.74
C ASN A 486 -22.78 -12.25 -13.21
N ASN A 487 -22.58 -11.31 -14.12
CA ASN A 487 -22.26 -11.56 -15.54
C ASN A 487 -20.78 -11.30 -15.88
N ILE A 488 -19.94 -10.86 -14.93
CA ILE A 488 -18.49 -10.81 -15.12
C ILE A 488 -17.94 -12.24 -15.15
N VAL A 489 -17.36 -12.62 -16.29
CA VAL A 489 -16.63 -13.88 -16.47
C VAL A 489 -15.13 -13.63 -16.49
N GLY A 490 -14.36 -14.61 -16.00
CA GLY A 490 -12.89 -14.59 -16.11
C GLY A 490 -12.39 -15.02 -17.50
N GLY A 491 -11.08 -14.99 -17.69
CA GLY A 491 -10.45 -15.46 -18.92
C GLY A 491 -10.78 -16.93 -19.23
N PRO A 492 -11.14 -17.28 -20.49
CA PRO A 492 -11.58 -18.63 -20.84
C PRO A 492 -10.41 -19.62 -20.84
N SER A 493 -10.46 -20.62 -19.96
CA SER A 493 -9.50 -21.73 -19.92
C SER A 493 -10.12 -22.98 -20.58
N ILE A 494 -9.66 -23.33 -21.78
CA ILE A 494 -10.26 -24.38 -22.63
C ILE A 494 -9.21 -25.47 -22.93
N ILE A 495 -9.43 -26.68 -22.39
CA ILE A 495 -8.53 -27.83 -22.57
C ILE A 495 -9.14 -28.77 -23.61
N PHE A 496 -8.73 -28.63 -24.88
CA PHE A 496 -9.18 -29.52 -25.97
C PHE A 496 -8.64 -30.95 -25.83
N HIS A 497 -7.41 -31.11 -25.33
CA HIS A 497 -6.77 -32.40 -25.09
C HIS A 497 -5.90 -32.33 -23.82
N ARG A 498 -5.93 -33.37 -22.99
CA ARG A 498 -5.12 -33.44 -21.75
C ARG A 498 -3.62 -33.64 -21.99
N TYR A 499 -3.23 -34.14 -23.17
CA TYR A 499 -1.85 -34.43 -23.52
C TYR A 499 -1.64 -34.35 -25.03
N GLN A 500 -0.53 -33.74 -25.47
CA GLN A 500 -0.08 -33.69 -26.86
C GLN A 500 1.45 -33.85 -26.88
N GLU A 501 1.95 -34.75 -27.73
CA GLU A 501 3.37 -35.06 -27.84
C GLU A 501 3.77 -35.28 -29.30
N LYS A 502 4.91 -34.70 -29.70
CA LYS A 502 5.52 -34.87 -31.02
C LYS A 502 5.77 -36.35 -31.32
N GLY A 503 5.38 -36.80 -32.51
CA GLY A 503 5.59 -38.16 -33.01
C GLY A 503 4.67 -39.24 -32.39
N ARG A 504 4.00 -38.97 -31.25
CA ARG A 504 3.08 -39.91 -30.60
C ARG A 504 1.61 -39.52 -30.75
N SER A 505 1.23 -38.31 -30.35
CA SER A 505 -0.17 -37.87 -30.39
C SER A 505 -0.68 -37.67 -31.82
N ARG A 506 -1.98 -37.87 -32.02
CA ARG A 506 -2.66 -37.62 -33.30
C ARG A 506 -3.43 -36.30 -33.27
N ILE A 507 -3.39 -35.59 -34.38
CA ILE A 507 -4.11 -34.34 -34.64
C ILE A 507 -5.24 -34.58 -35.66
N ARG A 508 -5.90 -33.51 -36.11
CA ARG A 508 -7.00 -33.56 -37.10
C ARG A 508 -6.60 -34.38 -38.34
N ASN A 509 -7.54 -35.19 -38.82
CA ASN A 509 -7.36 -36.16 -39.92
C ASN A 509 -6.33 -37.27 -39.61
N GLY A 510 -6.08 -37.59 -38.34
CA GLY A 510 -5.31 -38.77 -37.91
C GLY A 510 -3.79 -38.68 -38.09
N LYS A 511 -3.29 -37.59 -38.67
CA LYS A 511 -1.86 -37.25 -38.77
C LYS A 511 -1.21 -37.23 -37.38
N LYS A 512 0.10 -37.48 -37.30
CA LYS A 512 0.87 -37.29 -36.06
C LYS A 512 1.10 -35.80 -35.78
N CYS A 513 1.20 -35.44 -34.51
CA CYS A 513 1.74 -34.14 -34.08
C CYS A 513 3.23 -34.07 -34.44
N GLU A 514 3.67 -33.01 -35.13
CA GLU A 514 5.09 -32.81 -35.50
C GLU A 514 5.75 -31.66 -34.72
N GLN A 515 4.94 -30.77 -34.14
CA GLN A 515 5.36 -29.63 -33.33
C GLN A 515 4.22 -29.24 -32.39
N VAL A 516 4.58 -28.74 -31.21
CA VAL A 516 3.66 -28.05 -30.29
C VAL A 516 4.16 -26.61 -30.19
N LEU A 517 3.24 -25.64 -30.26
CA LEU A 517 3.54 -24.21 -30.15
C LEU A 517 2.73 -23.64 -28.99
N GLY A 518 3.39 -22.86 -28.13
CA GLY A 518 2.76 -21.99 -27.16
C GLY A 518 2.77 -20.56 -27.67
N PHE A 519 1.65 -19.87 -27.55
CA PHE A 519 1.53 -18.43 -27.81
C PHE A 519 0.95 -17.78 -26.57
N ASP A 520 1.43 -16.58 -26.23
CA ASP A 520 0.92 -15.76 -25.14
C ASP A 520 0.69 -14.33 -25.66
N ALA A 521 -0.25 -13.61 -25.06
CA ALA A 521 -0.71 -12.30 -25.50
C ALA A 521 -0.20 -11.21 -24.54
N ASN A 522 0.90 -10.55 -24.94
CA ASN A 522 1.53 -9.45 -24.21
C ASN A 522 0.50 -8.45 -23.68
N ALA A 523 0.31 -8.43 -22.35
CA ALA A 523 -0.58 -7.52 -21.63
C ALA A 523 -2.04 -7.48 -22.15
N LEU A 524 -2.62 -8.64 -22.53
CA LEU A 524 -3.97 -8.79 -23.09
C LEU A 524 -5.06 -7.88 -22.48
N TYR A 525 -5.16 -7.81 -21.15
CA TYR A 525 -6.17 -6.98 -20.47
C TYR A 525 -5.89 -5.47 -20.60
N LEU A 526 -4.64 -5.03 -20.65
CA LEU A 526 -4.31 -3.62 -20.89
C LEU A 526 -4.66 -3.24 -22.33
N TRP A 527 -4.33 -4.10 -23.31
CA TRP A 527 -4.74 -3.88 -24.70
C TRP A 527 -6.26 -3.80 -24.84
N ALA A 528 -7.02 -4.64 -24.12
CA ALA A 528 -8.48 -4.60 -24.11
C ALA A 528 -9.04 -3.31 -23.46
N ILE A 529 -8.42 -2.81 -22.38
CA ILE A 529 -8.79 -1.55 -21.73
C ILE A 529 -8.46 -0.32 -22.60
N MET A 530 -7.52 -0.45 -23.56
CA MET A 530 -7.22 0.58 -24.57
C MET A 530 -8.21 0.61 -25.76
N GLN A 531 -9.24 -0.25 -25.77
CA GLN A 531 -10.33 -0.19 -26.77
C GLN A 531 -11.51 0.62 -26.24
N ASP A 532 -12.53 0.85 -27.08
CA ASP A 532 -13.79 1.49 -26.65
C ASP A 532 -14.48 0.66 -25.56
N MET A 533 -14.49 1.18 -24.33
CA MET A 533 -15.05 0.54 -23.15
C MET A 533 -16.30 1.29 -22.63
N PRO A 534 -17.30 0.59 -22.07
CA PRO A 534 -18.55 1.22 -21.63
C PRO A 534 -18.34 2.08 -20.37
N THR A 535 -18.59 3.39 -20.50
CA THR A 535 -18.51 4.40 -19.42
C THR A 535 -19.84 5.18 -19.28
N GLY A 536 -19.93 6.05 -18.28
CA GLY A 536 -21.07 6.96 -18.10
C GLY A 536 -22.36 6.33 -17.54
N VAL A 537 -23.47 7.08 -17.67
CA VAL A 537 -24.75 6.80 -16.99
C VAL A 537 -25.54 5.68 -17.68
N VAL A 538 -25.88 4.63 -16.92
CA VAL A 538 -26.70 3.52 -17.41
C VAL A 538 -28.16 3.94 -17.65
N LEU A 539 -28.62 3.82 -18.88
CA LEU A 539 -30.03 3.96 -19.26
C LEU A 539 -30.78 2.65 -19.04
N ARG A 540 -31.77 2.62 -18.14
CA ARG A 540 -32.63 1.46 -17.94
C ARG A 540 -33.83 1.49 -18.90
N ARG A 541 -34.28 0.30 -19.29
CA ARG A 541 -35.55 0.03 -19.97
C ARG A 541 -36.09 -1.29 -19.41
N ARG A 542 -37.39 -1.38 -19.16
CA ARG A 542 -38.05 -2.57 -18.60
C ARG A 542 -39.29 -2.94 -19.41
N GLU A 543 -39.68 -4.21 -19.38
CA GLU A 543 -40.89 -4.65 -20.07
C GLU A 543 -42.14 -4.09 -19.37
N GLU A 544 -42.14 -4.08 -18.03
CA GLU A 544 -43.22 -3.52 -17.21
C GLU A 544 -43.51 -2.04 -17.50
N THR A 545 -42.53 -1.30 -18.02
CA THR A 545 -42.65 0.13 -18.37
C THR A 545 -42.75 0.38 -19.88
N GLY A 546 -42.95 -0.66 -20.69
CA GLY A 546 -43.05 -0.57 -22.15
C GLY A 546 -41.74 -0.14 -22.82
N PHE A 547 -40.60 -0.57 -22.27
CA PHE A 547 -39.24 -0.23 -22.68
C PHE A 547 -38.95 1.28 -22.73
N ARG A 548 -39.69 2.09 -21.96
CA ARG A 548 -39.47 3.53 -21.81
C ARG A 548 -38.08 3.82 -21.25
N ARG A 549 -37.57 5.01 -21.55
CA ARG A 549 -36.24 5.47 -21.12
C ARG A 549 -36.28 5.87 -19.64
N GLU A 550 -35.65 5.08 -18.79
CA GLU A 550 -35.51 5.35 -17.36
C GLU A 550 -34.07 5.81 -17.08
N PHE A 551 -33.91 7.07 -16.72
CA PHE A 551 -32.62 7.61 -16.28
C PHE A 551 -32.37 7.22 -14.83
N THR A 552 -31.29 6.46 -14.59
CA THR A 552 -30.84 6.07 -13.25
C THR A 552 -30.25 7.25 -12.47
N HIS A 553 -29.68 8.23 -13.18
CA HIS A 553 -28.99 9.36 -12.56
C HIS A 553 -29.21 10.69 -13.29
N TYR A 554 -30.16 11.48 -12.77
CA TYR A 554 -30.22 12.91 -13.11
C TYR A 554 -29.04 13.67 -12.48
N LEU A 555 -28.83 13.53 -11.16
CA LEU A 555 -27.83 14.28 -10.40
C LEU A 555 -26.38 14.02 -10.83
N GLN A 556 -26.00 12.80 -11.24
CA GLN A 556 -24.64 12.55 -11.76
C GLN A 556 -24.42 13.26 -13.10
N LYS A 557 -25.46 13.43 -13.93
CA LYS A 557 -25.34 14.22 -15.16
C LYS A 557 -25.15 15.71 -14.85
N THR A 558 -25.85 16.24 -13.84
CA THR A 558 -25.63 17.61 -13.35
C THR A 558 -24.21 17.79 -12.80
N ALA A 559 -23.71 16.84 -12.01
CA ALA A 559 -22.35 16.87 -11.46
C ALA A 559 -21.28 16.76 -12.56
N ALA A 560 -21.45 15.86 -13.53
CA ALA A 560 -20.52 15.74 -14.67
C ALA A 560 -20.51 17.00 -15.53
N GLY A 561 -21.67 17.56 -15.86
CA GLY A 561 -21.76 18.83 -16.60
C GLY A 561 -21.23 20.03 -15.83
N TRP A 562 -21.34 20.03 -14.50
CA TRP A 562 -20.70 21.06 -13.65
C TRP A 562 -19.18 20.92 -13.62
N LEU A 563 -18.64 19.70 -13.53
CA LEU A 563 -17.19 19.44 -13.62
C LEU A 563 -16.63 19.79 -15.00
N GLU A 564 -17.37 19.51 -16.07
CA GLU A 564 -17.01 19.90 -17.43
C GLU A 564 -17.01 21.44 -17.60
N TRP A 565 -18.03 22.13 -17.05
CA TRP A 565 -18.10 23.59 -17.04
C TRP A 565 -16.99 24.24 -16.20
N GLU A 566 -16.72 23.73 -14.98
CA GLU A 566 -15.60 24.19 -14.14
C GLU A 566 -14.26 23.97 -14.83
N GLY A 567 -14.07 22.81 -15.46
CA GLY A 567 -12.87 22.47 -16.19
C GLY A 567 -12.60 23.41 -17.36
N GLN A 568 -13.62 23.71 -18.17
CA GLN A 568 -13.52 24.71 -19.25
C GLN A 568 -13.27 26.11 -18.68
N THR A 569 -14.05 26.54 -17.69
CA THR A 569 -13.98 27.88 -17.07
C THR A 569 -12.63 28.15 -16.39
N ARG A 570 -11.98 27.11 -15.85
CA ARG A 570 -10.65 27.20 -15.21
C ARG A 570 -9.49 26.80 -16.15
N GLY A 571 -9.75 26.57 -17.44
CA GLY A 571 -8.72 26.26 -18.45
C GLY A 571 -8.02 24.91 -18.27
N MET A 572 -8.69 23.92 -17.65
CA MET A 572 -8.13 22.62 -17.30
C MET A 572 -8.34 21.54 -18.38
N ILE A 573 -9.28 21.74 -19.31
CA ILE A 573 -9.70 20.79 -20.36
C ILE A 573 -10.12 21.48 -21.66
#